data_AF-A0A9P1MST0-F1
#
_entry.id   AF-A0A9P1MST0-F1
#
_cell.length_a   1.000
_cell.length_b   1.000
_cell.length_c   1.000
_cell.angle_alpha   90.00
_cell.angle_beta   90.00
_cell.angle_gamma   90.00
#
_symmetry.space_group_name_H-M   'P 1'
#
loop_
_entity.id
_entity.type
_entity.pdbx_description
1 polymer ?
#
loop_
_entity_poly.entity_id
_entity_poly.type
_entity_poly.pdbx_seq_one_letter_code
_entity_poly.pdbx_strand_id
1 'polypeptide(L)'
;MTCTLRLFLKFSLTISLSSAIISIDQHAFDVDIKPFFDDFDAWKSERDEFIRYSSDYPFGWDQFHCDVPETIKEPSDIHHVAPWHISVIGAMGDSLTAGRATGANLLGEIPRDYRGLSFAIGEDYELYEYATLPNIFRQFSPSLTGSSHNISNDKNVLLSHFNVARSGAKAHDLLRQAQELVKRMKLELSFGFFTKWKFVNIFIGSNDLCDLCQNETLYGAEAFESSVRETLSYLKENMPRTYIQIMPPFNVSVLQSTHESHPFCIDIHKITCPSIFGYPSEKLQSVKEKMDNFIFELNTEDYEAPDFTVVVAPIISKISLLPIVGSSINIAFTALDCFHFSPIAHDMVAKTLWNNLFEPVYTREIWKTFGSFNPVTWKCPPKECPYLRTKKNSLICLEDISIPNMKLRVQPVEVPSQSELEMRLSEDSVIVKFSAYFIGLMIVVVLIALSVNGLQKRLNKKNKRKADEGTPLLLTANLYDDFLI
;
A
#
# COMPACT_ATOMS: atom_id res chain seq x y z
N MET A 1 10.91 20.00 25.15
CA MET A 1 11.17 18.54 25.23
C MET A 1 10.34 17.88 26.34
N THR A 2 9.00 18.01 26.34
CA THR A 2 8.11 17.30 27.31
C THR A 2 6.65 17.10 26.84
N CYS A 3 6.26 17.55 25.63
CA CYS A 3 4.86 17.44 25.17
C CYS A 3 4.55 16.13 24.40
N THR A 4 5.52 15.57 23.69
CA THR A 4 5.32 14.39 22.82
C THR A 4 5.23 13.06 23.57
N LEU A 5 5.85 12.94 24.75
CA LEU A 5 5.85 11.69 25.53
C LEU A 5 4.46 11.37 26.13
N ARG A 6 3.60 12.37 26.34
CA ARG A 6 2.25 12.18 26.87
C ARG A 6 1.24 11.64 25.85
N LEU A 7 1.48 11.84 24.55
CA LEU A 7 0.64 11.24 23.49
C LEU A 7 0.96 9.76 23.29
N PHE A 8 2.25 9.38 23.39
CA PHE A 8 2.72 8.00 23.20
C PHE A 8 2.10 7.00 24.19
N LEU A 9 1.93 7.39 25.46
CA LEU A 9 1.25 6.57 26.47
C LEU A 9 -0.27 6.45 26.24
N LYS A 10 -0.90 7.42 25.56
CA LYS A 10 -2.35 7.37 25.25
C LYS A 10 -2.68 6.48 24.06
N PHE A 11 -1.85 6.49 23.01
CA PHE A 11 -2.12 5.73 21.79
C PHE A 11 -1.90 4.20 21.95
N SER A 12 -0.96 3.79 22.83
CA SER A 12 -0.78 2.35 23.16
C SER A 12 -1.83 1.81 24.13
N LEU A 13 -2.43 2.65 24.99
CA LEU A 13 -3.47 2.19 25.92
C LEU A 13 -4.84 2.01 25.23
N THR A 14 -5.18 2.83 24.23
CA THR A 14 -6.50 2.73 23.56
C THR A 14 -6.61 1.56 22.57
N ILE A 15 -5.49 0.99 22.12
CA ILE A 15 -5.50 -0.17 21.19
C ILE A 15 -5.47 -1.52 21.94
N SER A 16 -5.23 -1.56 23.27
CA SER A 16 -5.11 -2.82 24.03
C SER A 16 -6.11 -3.05 25.16
N LEU A 17 -7.28 -2.40 25.15
CA LEU A 17 -8.33 -2.63 26.16
C LEU A 17 -9.59 -3.25 25.55
N SER A 18 -9.47 -4.53 25.20
CA SER A 18 -10.62 -5.43 25.06
C SER A 18 -10.51 -6.62 26.02
N SER A 19 -10.15 -6.39 27.30
CA SER A 19 -10.38 -7.33 28.40
C SER A 19 -9.67 -6.87 29.69
N ALA A 20 -10.31 -5.98 30.47
CA ALA A 20 -10.18 -5.93 31.94
C ALA A 20 -10.96 -4.72 32.47
N ILE A 21 -11.94 -4.99 33.32
CA ILE A 21 -12.61 -3.99 34.16
C ILE A 21 -11.62 -3.58 35.25
N ILE A 22 -11.07 -2.36 35.17
CA ILE A 22 -10.37 -1.71 36.29
C ILE A 22 -10.90 -0.28 36.37
N SER A 23 -11.52 0.06 37.50
CA SER A 23 -12.02 1.42 37.75
C SER A 23 -10.85 2.37 37.93
N ILE A 24 -10.73 3.36 37.05
CA ILE A 24 -9.78 4.46 37.19
C ILE A 24 -10.54 5.74 37.56
N ASP A 25 -9.97 6.39 38.57
CA ASP A 25 -10.41 7.60 39.26
C ASP A 25 -10.80 8.75 38.31
N GLN A 26 -11.95 9.39 38.58
CA GLN A 26 -12.73 10.19 37.62
C GLN A 26 -12.27 11.65 37.44
N HIS A 27 -11.05 12.05 37.85
CA HIS A 27 -10.71 13.49 37.96
C HIS A 27 -9.51 13.99 37.14
N ALA A 28 -9.10 13.29 36.07
CA ALA A 28 -7.97 13.78 35.25
C ALA A 28 -7.97 13.39 33.75
N PHE A 29 -9.11 13.27 33.06
CA PHE A 29 -9.07 13.06 31.59
C PHE A 29 -10.31 13.60 30.88
N ASP A 30 -10.25 14.86 30.47
CA ASP A 30 -11.15 15.41 29.46
C ASP A 30 -10.28 16.01 28.34
N VAL A 31 -9.79 15.14 27.45
CA VAL A 31 -9.25 15.58 26.16
C VAL A 31 -10.34 15.23 25.17
N ASP A 32 -10.97 16.26 24.61
CA ASP A 32 -11.95 16.09 23.56
C ASP A 32 -11.27 15.46 22.34
N ILE A 33 -11.55 14.17 22.12
CA ILE A 33 -11.06 13.40 20.98
C ILE A 33 -11.99 13.53 19.77
N LYS A 34 -13.15 14.18 19.93
CA LYS A 34 -14.12 14.37 18.85
C LYS A 34 -13.52 15.10 17.64
N PRO A 35 -12.72 16.17 17.78
CA PRO A 35 -12.12 16.86 16.64
C PRO A 35 -11.26 15.94 15.79
N PHE A 36 -10.49 15.04 16.41
CA PHE A 36 -9.66 14.08 15.67
C PHE A 36 -10.48 13.11 14.82
N PHE A 37 -11.61 12.63 15.32
CA PHE A 37 -12.51 11.77 14.55
C PHE A 37 -13.23 12.53 13.44
N ASP A 38 -13.68 13.76 13.72
CA ASP A 38 -14.29 14.63 12.70
C ASP A 38 -13.27 14.92 11.56
N ASP A 39 -12.02 15.24 11.91
CA ASP A 39 -10.94 15.48 10.95
C ASP A 39 -10.58 14.22 10.15
N PHE A 40 -10.59 13.06 10.79
CA PHE A 40 -10.41 11.77 10.13
C PHE A 40 -11.53 11.48 9.13
N ASP A 41 -12.79 11.68 9.52
CA ASP A 41 -13.94 11.42 8.65
C ASP A 41 -13.93 12.37 7.44
N ALA A 42 -13.56 13.64 7.64
CA ALA A 42 -13.37 14.60 6.57
C ALA A 42 -12.26 14.15 5.59
N TRP A 43 -11.07 13.83 6.11
CA TRP A 43 -9.96 13.29 5.31
C TRP A 43 -10.37 12.05 4.52
N LYS A 44 -11.00 11.08 5.20
CA LYS A 44 -11.45 9.84 4.56
C LYS A 44 -12.43 10.11 3.44
N SER A 45 -13.43 10.97 3.68
CA SER A 45 -14.46 11.29 2.70
C SER A 45 -13.86 11.87 1.41
N GLU A 46 -12.92 12.79 1.55
CA GLU A 46 -12.21 13.40 0.42
C GLU A 46 -11.33 12.37 -0.31
N ARG A 47 -10.55 11.58 0.44
CA ARG A 47 -9.71 10.52 -0.13
C ARG A 47 -10.54 9.50 -0.91
N ASP A 48 -11.69 9.08 -0.39
CA ASP A 48 -12.60 8.16 -1.07
C ASP A 48 -13.13 8.76 -2.39
N GLU A 49 -13.27 10.09 -2.47
CA GLU A 49 -13.62 10.80 -3.70
C GLU A 49 -12.51 10.71 -4.74
N PHE A 50 -11.26 10.97 -4.35
CA PHE A 50 -10.09 10.80 -5.23
C PHE A 50 -9.90 9.36 -5.71
N ILE A 51 -10.19 8.37 -4.86
CA ILE A 51 -10.19 6.96 -5.26
C ILE A 51 -11.28 6.71 -6.31
N ARG A 52 -12.49 7.24 -6.13
CA ARG A 52 -13.56 7.14 -7.14
C ARG A 52 -13.17 7.81 -8.45
N TYR A 53 -12.53 8.98 -8.41
CA TYR A 53 -12.02 9.65 -9.61
C TYR A 53 -10.89 8.90 -10.29
N SER A 54 -10.11 8.13 -9.52
CA SER A 54 -9.04 7.28 -10.04
C SER A 54 -9.52 5.83 -10.27
N SER A 55 -10.83 5.60 -10.38
CA SER A 55 -11.40 4.25 -10.55
C SER A 55 -11.09 3.63 -11.91
N ASP A 56 -10.73 4.45 -12.89
CA ASP A 56 -10.25 4.06 -14.21
C ASP A 56 -8.73 3.80 -14.23
N TYR A 57 -8.03 3.94 -13.09
CA TYR A 57 -6.62 3.57 -12.99
C TYR A 57 -6.46 2.11 -13.42
N PRO A 58 -5.63 1.84 -14.45
CA PRO A 58 -5.51 0.49 -15.00
C PRO A 58 -4.57 -0.32 -14.12
N PHE A 59 -5.13 -0.89 -13.06
CA PHE A 59 -4.44 -1.86 -12.21
C PHE A 59 -3.99 -3.07 -13.02
N GLY A 60 -2.87 -3.64 -12.59
CA GLY A 60 -2.34 -4.82 -13.24
C GLY A 60 -1.97 -4.60 -14.72
N TRP A 61 -1.74 -5.70 -15.43
CA TRP A 61 -1.56 -5.74 -16.87
C TRP A 61 -2.31 -6.93 -17.44
N ASP A 62 -3.49 -6.68 -17.98
CA ASP A 62 -4.38 -7.69 -18.55
C ASP A 62 -3.82 -8.35 -19.83
N GLN A 63 -3.01 -7.61 -20.59
CA GLN A 63 -2.35 -8.08 -21.81
C GLN A 63 -0.84 -8.32 -21.61
N PHE A 64 -0.37 -8.52 -20.38
CA PHE A 64 1.05 -8.78 -20.14
C PHE A 64 1.49 -10.07 -20.84
N HIS A 65 2.24 -9.92 -21.91
CA HIS A 65 2.78 -11.04 -22.68
C HIS A 65 4.21 -10.74 -23.09
N CYS A 66 5.13 -11.60 -22.67
CA CYS A 66 6.54 -11.58 -22.98
C CYS A 66 6.98 -13.01 -23.32
N ASP A 67 7.83 -13.13 -24.34
CA ASP A 67 8.37 -14.40 -24.79
C ASP A 67 9.21 -15.07 -23.68
N VAL A 68 9.01 -16.38 -23.51
CA VAL A 68 9.87 -17.23 -22.68
C VAL A 68 10.54 -18.25 -23.61
N PRO A 69 11.87 -18.44 -23.54
CA PRO A 69 12.54 -19.43 -24.37
C PRO A 69 12.00 -20.84 -24.13
N GLU A 70 11.81 -21.62 -25.21
CA GLU A 70 11.35 -23.02 -25.11
C GLU A 70 12.32 -23.90 -24.29
N THR A 71 13.61 -23.58 -24.33
CA THR A 71 14.66 -24.24 -23.55
C THR A 71 15.38 -23.23 -22.69
N ILE A 72 15.30 -23.43 -21.38
CA ILE A 72 15.97 -22.59 -20.38
C ILE A 72 17.33 -23.21 -20.04
N LYS A 73 18.41 -22.46 -20.26
CA LYS A 73 19.77 -22.86 -19.87
C LYS A 73 20.13 -22.18 -18.55
N GLU A 74 20.42 -22.99 -17.54
CA GLU A 74 20.85 -22.50 -16.22
C GLU A 74 22.11 -21.61 -16.33
N PRO A 75 22.09 -20.37 -15.83
CA PRO A 75 23.23 -19.47 -15.91
C PRO A 75 24.31 -19.84 -14.88
N SER A 76 25.56 -19.64 -15.26
CA SER A 76 26.72 -19.86 -14.39
C SER A 76 26.96 -18.71 -13.40
N ASP A 77 26.46 -17.53 -13.71
CA ASP A 77 26.73 -16.30 -12.97
C ASP A 77 25.52 -15.36 -13.00
N ILE A 78 25.50 -14.43 -12.04
CA ILE A 78 24.40 -13.49 -11.79
C ILE A 78 24.14 -12.53 -12.96
N HIS A 79 25.14 -12.29 -13.81
CA HIS A 79 25.03 -11.34 -14.92
C HIS A 79 24.29 -11.90 -16.13
N HIS A 80 24.03 -13.21 -16.15
CA HIS A 80 23.25 -13.91 -17.18
C HIS A 80 21.91 -14.44 -16.65
N VAL A 81 21.48 -13.94 -15.49
CA VAL A 81 20.18 -14.28 -14.90
C VAL A 81 19.08 -13.46 -15.57
N ALA A 82 18.25 -14.10 -16.38
CA ALA A 82 16.97 -13.60 -16.88
C ALA A 82 15.80 -13.88 -15.89
N PRO A 83 14.61 -13.28 -16.08
CA PRO A 83 13.49 -13.46 -15.15
C PRO A 83 13.06 -14.91 -14.91
N TRP A 84 13.09 -15.76 -15.94
CA TRP A 84 12.71 -17.18 -15.85
C TRP A 84 13.70 -18.05 -15.06
N HIS A 85 14.86 -17.51 -14.65
CA HIS A 85 15.76 -18.20 -13.73
C HIS A 85 15.45 -17.91 -12.26
N ILE A 86 14.77 -16.79 -11.97
CA ILE A 86 14.40 -16.42 -10.59
C ILE A 86 13.34 -17.40 -10.09
N SER A 87 13.69 -18.16 -9.05
CA SER A 87 12.79 -19.17 -8.46
C SER A 87 12.31 -18.79 -7.07
N VAL A 88 12.93 -17.78 -6.47
CA VAL A 88 12.68 -17.35 -5.10
C VAL A 88 12.62 -15.84 -5.04
N ILE A 89 11.64 -15.30 -4.31
CA ILE A 89 11.52 -13.86 -4.08
C ILE A 89 11.49 -13.54 -2.58
N GLY A 90 12.07 -12.43 -2.15
CA GLY A 90 12.05 -12.00 -0.75
C GLY A 90 12.05 -10.48 -0.61
N ALA A 91 11.71 -9.98 0.58
CA ALA A 91 11.70 -8.56 0.85
C ALA A 91 12.15 -8.22 2.28
N MET A 92 12.92 -7.13 2.39
CA MET A 92 13.35 -6.51 3.64
C MET A 92 13.01 -5.02 3.60
N GLY A 93 12.72 -4.44 4.76
CA GLY A 93 12.38 -3.02 4.84
C GLY A 93 11.52 -2.66 6.04
N ASP A 94 10.73 -1.60 5.87
CA ASP A 94 9.83 -1.07 6.88
C ASP A 94 8.35 -1.31 6.54
N SER A 95 7.48 -0.42 7.02
CA SER A 95 6.04 -0.47 6.84
C SER A 95 5.60 -0.26 5.39
N LEU A 96 6.37 0.43 4.55
CA LEU A 96 6.06 0.56 3.12
C LEU A 96 6.22 -0.80 2.42
N THR A 97 7.28 -1.53 2.72
CA THR A 97 7.50 -2.89 2.19
C THR A 97 6.52 -3.90 2.78
N ALA A 98 6.02 -3.68 4.00
CA ALA A 98 5.02 -4.52 4.64
C ALA A 98 3.58 -4.29 4.16
N GLY A 99 3.31 -3.26 3.34
CA GLY A 99 1.95 -2.92 2.91
C GLY A 99 1.09 -2.33 4.03
N ARG A 100 1.68 -1.53 4.91
CA ARG A 100 0.95 -0.89 6.02
C ARG A 100 -0.18 -0.02 5.50
N ALA A 101 -1.38 -0.20 6.05
CA ALA A 101 -2.58 0.56 5.75
C ALA A 101 -3.08 0.52 4.28
N THR A 102 -2.44 -0.25 3.39
CA THR A 102 -2.75 -0.27 1.95
C THR A 102 -4.22 -0.59 1.68
N GLY A 103 -4.77 -1.61 2.33
CA GLY A 103 -6.18 -2.00 2.20
C GLY A 103 -7.11 -1.48 3.31
N ALA A 104 -6.67 -0.51 4.12
CA ALA A 104 -7.44 -0.04 5.26
C ALA A 104 -8.64 0.82 4.83
N ASN A 105 -9.80 0.50 5.39
CA ASN A 105 -11.04 1.27 5.19
C ASN A 105 -11.53 1.94 6.47
N LEU A 106 -11.08 1.47 7.64
CA LEU A 106 -11.44 2.05 8.94
C LEU A 106 -10.19 2.49 9.69
N LEU A 107 -10.33 3.50 10.57
CA LEU A 107 -9.23 4.02 11.38
C LEU A 107 -8.48 2.91 12.15
N GLY A 108 -9.22 1.94 12.73
CA GLY A 108 -8.64 0.81 13.47
C GLY A 108 -7.84 -0.19 12.62
N GLU A 109 -7.89 -0.06 11.30
CA GLU A 109 -7.18 -0.92 10.35
C GLU A 109 -5.86 -0.33 9.87
N ILE A 110 -5.63 0.97 10.13
CA ILE A 110 -4.38 1.66 9.81
C ILE A 110 -3.16 0.88 10.32
N PRO A 111 -3.13 0.33 11.55
CA PRO A 111 -1.95 -0.39 12.04
C PRO A 111 -1.70 -1.76 11.38
N ARG A 112 -2.54 -2.21 10.44
CA ARG A 112 -2.43 -3.54 9.81
C ARG A 112 -1.48 -3.50 8.61
N ASP A 113 -0.68 -4.57 8.48
CA ASP A 113 0.22 -4.81 7.36
C ASP A 113 -0.49 -5.70 6.33
N TYR A 114 -0.90 -5.15 5.19
CA TYR A 114 -1.55 -5.84 4.07
C TYR A 114 -0.46 -6.43 3.15
N ARG A 115 0.26 -7.43 3.64
CA ARG A 115 1.43 -7.97 2.95
C ARG A 115 1.12 -8.55 1.58
N GLY A 116 -0.07 -9.11 1.40
CA GLY A 116 -0.53 -9.58 0.11
C GLY A 116 -0.74 -8.51 -0.97
N LEU A 117 -0.76 -7.23 -0.58
CA LEU A 117 -0.80 -6.07 -1.48
C LEU A 117 0.58 -5.39 -1.64
N SER A 118 1.64 -5.91 -0.99
CA SER A 118 2.95 -5.29 -1.07
C SER A 118 3.49 -5.32 -2.49
N PHE A 119 4.06 -4.19 -2.95
CA PHE A 119 4.63 -4.08 -4.29
C PHE A 119 5.81 -5.06 -4.45
N ALA A 120 6.50 -5.31 -3.33
CA ALA A 120 7.75 -6.04 -3.30
C ALA A 120 7.49 -7.53 -3.46
N ILE A 121 6.61 -8.12 -2.63
CA ILE A 121 6.32 -9.56 -2.68
C ILE A 121 4.86 -9.96 -2.34
N GLY A 122 3.87 -9.10 -2.52
CA GLY A 122 2.46 -9.44 -2.32
C GLY A 122 1.88 -10.33 -3.43
N GLU A 123 0.93 -11.20 -3.11
CA GLU A 123 0.27 -12.08 -4.09
C GLU A 123 -1.17 -12.45 -3.67
N ASP A 124 -1.97 -11.45 -3.31
CA ASP A 124 -3.41 -11.64 -3.04
C ASP A 124 -4.27 -11.66 -4.31
N TYR A 125 -3.74 -11.16 -5.43
CA TYR A 125 -4.43 -10.98 -6.71
C TYR A 125 -3.58 -11.51 -7.86
N GLU A 126 -4.18 -11.68 -9.03
CA GLU A 126 -3.47 -12.01 -10.27
C GLU A 126 -2.96 -10.76 -10.98
N LEU A 127 -2.00 -10.92 -11.90
CA LEU A 127 -1.37 -9.78 -12.58
C LEU A 127 -2.35 -8.90 -13.35
N TYR A 128 -3.44 -9.44 -13.89
CA TYR A 128 -4.42 -8.67 -14.63
C TYR A 128 -5.31 -7.79 -13.72
N GLU A 129 -5.31 -8.03 -12.41
CA GLU A 129 -6.10 -7.28 -11.41
C GLU A 129 -5.22 -6.33 -10.59
N TYR A 130 -3.97 -6.70 -10.34
CA TYR A 130 -3.06 -5.95 -9.49
C TYR A 130 -1.61 -6.34 -9.74
N ALA A 131 -0.74 -5.36 -9.93
CA ALA A 131 0.68 -5.61 -10.15
C ALA A 131 1.47 -5.64 -8.83
N THR A 132 2.16 -6.74 -8.61
CA THR A 132 3.28 -6.87 -7.68
C THR A 132 4.46 -7.50 -8.41
N LEU A 133 5.68 -7.42 -7.87
CA LEU A 133 6.81 -8.12 -8.50
C LEU A 133 6.56 -9.64 -8.65
N PRO A 134 6.04 -10.38 -7.64
CA PRO A 134 5.69 -11.79 -7.81
C PRO A 134 4.71 -12.06 -8.94
N ASN A 135 3.64 -11.28 -9.06
CA ASN A 135 2.64 -11.48 -10.11
C ASN A 135 3.26 -11.34 -11.50
N ILE A 136 4.21 -10.41 -11.67
CA ILE A 136 4.95 -10.23 -12.92
C ILE A 136 5.95 -11.38 -13.14
N PHE A 137 6.73 -11.76 -12.12
CA PHE A 137 7.69 -12.87 -12.22
C PHE A 137 7.02 -14.22 -12.49
N ARG A 138 5.78 -14.45 -12.03
CA ARG A 138 5.07 -15.73 -12.22
C ARG A 138 4.85 -16.10 -13.68
N GLN A 139 4.77 -15.13 -14.58
CA GLN A 139 4.72 -15.42 -16.02
C GLN A 139 5.96 -16.20 -16.48
N PHE A 140 7.11 -15.89 -15.91
CA PHE A 140 8.40 -16.49 -16.28
C PHE A 140 8.74 -17.69 -15.39
N SER A 141 8.26 -17.69 -14.15
CA SER A 141 8.54 -18.70 -13.13
C SER A 141 7.25 -19.10 -12.40
N PRO A 142 6.42 -20.00 -12.95
CA PRO A 142 5.14 -20.38 -12.35
C PRO A 142 5.24 -20.99 -10.94
N SER A 143 6.39 -21.56 -10.59
CA SER A 143 6.69 -22.14 -9.27
C SER A 143 7.45 -21.19 -8.34
N LEU A 144 7.35 -19.88 -8.55
CA LEU A 144 7.98 -18.88 -7.70
C LEU A 144 7.59 -19.10 -6.22
N THR A 145 8.59 -19.11 -5.34
CA THR A 145 8.39 -19.29 -3.89
C THR A 145 8.82 -18.02 -3.17
N GLY A 146 8.08 -17.55 -2.17
CA GLY A 146 8.49 -16.34 -1.46
C GLY A 146 7.39 -15.37 -1.10
N SER A 147 6.33 -15.37 -1.92
CA SER A 147 5.24 -14.41 -1.88
C SER A 147 4.53 -14.39 -0.53
N SER A 148 4.14 -13.19 -0.11
CA SER A 148 3.34 -12.96 1.08
C SER A 148 1.88 -12.76 0.72
N HIS A 149 0.99 -13.16 1.63
CA HIS A 149 -0.46 -13.14 1.43
C HIS A 149 -1.18 -12.52 2.63
N ASN A 150 -2.38 -12.01 2.37
CA ASN A 150 -3.31 -11.48 3.35
C ASN A 150 -2.69 -10.40 4.25
N ILE A 151 -3.33 -10.18 5.40
CA ILE A 151 -2.92 -9.26 6.44
C ILE A 151 -2.12 -10.04 7.50
N SER A 152 -0.86 -9.67 7.73
CA SER A 152 -0.06 -10.27 8.79
C SER A 152 1.13 -9.42 9.20
N ASN A 153 1.63 -9.58 10.43
CA ASN A 153 2.95 -9.06 10.79
C ASN A 153 4.07 -10.01 10.33
N ASP A 154 5.32 -9.58 10.53
CA ASP A 154 6.54 -10.29 10.16
C ASP A 154 6.73 -11.61 10.90
N LYS A 155 6.08 -11.82 12.05
CA LYS A 155 6.21 -13.05 12.85
C LYS A 155 5.33 -14.20 12.35
N ASN A 156 4.28 -13.91 11.59
CA ASN A 156 3.45 -14.94 10.99
C ASN A 156 4.15 -15.47 9.72
N VAL A 157 5.04 -16.44 9.88
CA VAL A 157 5.85 -16.99 8.78
C VAL A 157 4.98 -17.58 7.65
N LEU A 158 3.78 -18.12 7.97
CA LEU A 158 2.90 -18.69 6.96
C LEU A 158 2.34 -17.65 5.98
N LEU A 159 2.02 -16.45 6.48
CA LEU A 159 1.43 -15.38 5.66
C LEU A 159 2.47 -14.38 5.15
N SER A 160 3.45 -14.03 6.00
CA SER A 160 4.52 -13.11 5.63
C SER A 160 5.58 -13.77 4.75
N HIS A 161 5.70 -15.10 4.81
CA HIS A 161 6.67 -15.90 4.05
C HIS A 161 8.08 -15.28 4.08
N PHE A 162 8.59 -14.78 2.95
CA PHE A 162 9.92 -14.14 2.85
C PHE A 162 9.87 -12.61 2.91
N ASN A 163 8.71 -12.03 3.25
CA ASN A 163 8.59 -10.61 3.59
C ASN A 163 8.93 -10.45 5.07
N VAL A 164 10.19 -10.17 5.36
CA VAL A 164 10.69 -9.92 6.73
C VAL A 164 10.69 -8.44 7.09
N ALA A 165 10.13 -7.57 6.22
CA ALA A 165 9.99 -6.15 6.49
C ALA A 165 9.10 -5.92 7.72
N ARG A 166 9.47 -4.95 8.54
CA ARG A 166 8.84 -4.70 9.83
C ARG A 166 8.47 -3.24 9.98
N SER A 167 7.20 -2.98 10.27
CA SER A 167 6.69 -1.62 10.46
C SER A 167 7.42 -0.88 11.58
N GLY A 168 7.86 0.35 11.30
CA GLY A 168 8.69 1.18 12.16
C GLY A 168 10.18 0.83 12.18
N ALA A 169 10.62 -0.15 11.40
CA ALA A 169 12.04 -0.51 11.29
C ALA A 169 12.87 0.62 10.68
N LYS A 170 14.13 0.67 11.10
CA LYS A 170 15.15 1.58 10.60
C LYS A 170 16.32 0.82 10.00
N ALA A 171 17.29 1.52 9.44
CA ALA A 171 18.43 0.87 8.79
C ALA A 171 19.18 -0.10 9.73
N HIS A 172 19.32 0.22 11.02
CA HIS A 172 19.99 -0.65 11.99
C HIS A 172 19.26 -1.97 12.27
N ASP A 173 17.97 -2.09 11.90
CA ASP A 173 17.22 -3.36 12.01
C ASP A 173 17.51 -4.32 10.84
N LEU A 174 18.11 -3.84 9.73
CA LEU A 174 18.27 -4.60 8.50
C LEU A 174 19.06 -5.89 8.69
N LEU A 175 20.14 -5.88 9.49
CA LEU A 175 20.96 -7.08 9.69
C LEU A 175 20.13 -8.21 10.31
N ARG A 176 19.27 -7.88 11.27
CA ARG A 176 18.36 -8.85 11.89
C ARG A 176 17.34 -9.38 10.88
N GLN A 177 16.80 -8.52 10.03
CA GLN A 177 15.90 -8.94 8.95
C GLN A 177 16.61 -9.89 7.98
N ALA A 178 17.84 -9.58 7.57
CA ALA A 178 18.64 -10.42 6.68
C ALA A 178 18.92 -11.81 7.29
N GLN A 179 19.28 -11.86 8.58
CA GLN A 179 19.47 -13.12 9.31
C GLN A 179 18.19 -13.96 9.34
N GLU A 180 17.05 -13.34 9.61
CA GLU A 180 15.75 -14.02 9.61
C GLU A 180 15.35 -14.49 8.20
N LEU A 181 15.59 -13.69 7.16
CA LEU A 181 15.32 -14.06 5.77
C LEU A 181 16.15 -15.27 5.35
N VAL A 182 17.47 -15.25 5.59
CA VAL A 182 18.37 -16.37 5.32
C VAL A 182 17.91 -17.62 6.05
N LYS A 183 17.53 -17.50 7.33
CA LYS A 183 17.03 -18.61 8.13
C LYS A 183 15.76 -19.21 7.53
N ARG A 184 14.76 -18.39 7.18
CA ARG A 184 13.51 -18.86 6.55
C ARG A 184 13.77 -19.55 5.23
N MET A 185 14.59 -18.96 4.36
CA MET A 185 14.93 -19.53 3.06
C MET A 185 15.68 -20.86 3.19
N LYS A 186 16.60 -21.00 4.15
CA LYS A 186 17.29 -22.28 4.42
C LYS A 186 16.32 -23.37 4.87
N LEU A 187 15.37 -23.03 5.74
CA LEU A 187 14.37 -23.97 6.24
C LEU A 187 13.42 -24.43 5.13
N GLU A 188 12.87 -23.49 4.36
CA GLU A 188 11.88 -23.78 3.32
C GLU A 188 12.49 -24.46 2.09
N LEU A 189 13.64 -23.97 1.61
CA LEU A 189 14.22 -24.44 0.34
C LEU A 189 15.15 -25.64 0.51
N SER A 190 15.62 -25.93 1.73
CA SER A 190 16.62 -26.97 2.01
C SER A 190 17.83 -26.85 1.06
N PHE A 191 18.18 -27.89 0.29
CA PHE A 191 19.28 -27.84 -0.68
C PHE A 191 19.07 -26.78 -1.77
N GLY A 192 17.81 -26.49 -2.13
CA GLY A 192 17.46 -25.43 -3.08
C GLY A 192 17.92 -24.04 -2.66
N PHE A 193 18.22 -23.82 -1.36
CA PHE A 193 18.81 -22.58 -0.88
C PHE A 193 20.14 -22.25 -1.58
N PHE A 194 20.96 -23.25 -1.90
CA PHE A 194 22.27 -23.02 -2.50
C PHE A 194 22.24 -22.97 -4.03
N THR A 195 21.20 -23.53 -4.65
CA THR A 195 21.13 -23.70 -6.10
C THR A 195 20.12 -22.78 -6.80
N LYS A 196 19.04 -22.36 -6.15
CA LYS A 196 18.03 -21.50 -6.78
C LYS A 196 18.46 -20.04 -6.81
N TRP A 197 18.22 -19.35 -7.92
CA TRP A 197 18.37 -17.89 -8.00
C TRP A 197 17.26 -17.19 -7.22
N LYS A 198 17.68 -16.18 -6.45
CA LYS A 198 16.82 -15.40 -5.56
C LYS A 198 16.80 -13.95 -6.02
N PHE A 199 15.64 -13.33 -5.95
CA PHE A 199 15.48 -11.89 -6.08
C PHE A 199 15.01 -11.33 -4.74
N VAL A 200 15.74 -10.35 -4.19
CA VAL A 200 15.38 -9.75 -2.90
C VAL A 200 15.29 -8.24 -3.05
N ASN A 201 14.13 -7.67 -2.72
CA ASN A 201 13.91 -6.23 -2.68
C ASN A 201 14.22 -5.67 -1.28
N ILE A 202 14.94 -4.56 -1.21
CA ILE A 202 15.25 -3.85 0.04
C ILE A 202 14.80 -2.40 -0.08
N PHE A 203 13.94 -1.96 0.84
CA PHE A 203 13.52 -0.56 0.91
C PHE A 203 13.40 -0.10 2.38
N ILE A 204 14.30 0.78 2.81
CA ILE A 204 14.46 1.22 4.20
C ILE A 204 15.01 2.66 4.25
N GLY A 205 14.94 3.31 5.41
CA GLY A 205 15.59 4.59 5.68
C GLY A 205 14.64 5.76 5.85
N SER A 206 13.38 5.62 5.45
CA SER A 206 12.39 6.68 5.62
C SER A 206 12.07 6.94 7.09
N ASN A 207 12.03 5.88 7.92
CA ASN A 207 11.89 6.03 9.37
C ASN A 207 13.13 6.68 10.02
N ASP A 208 14.33 6.47 9.49
CA ASP A 208 15.54 7.14 9.94
C ASP A 208 15.43 8.66 9.70
N LEU A 209 14.99 9.08 8.51
CA LEU A 209 14.73 10.49 8.20
C LEU A 209 13.61 11.07 9.09
N CYS A 210 12.52 10.33 9.27
CA CYS A 210 11.39 10.73 10.10
C CYS A 210 11.74 10.94 11.58
N ASP A 211 12.73 10.21 12.10
CA ASP A 211 13.20 10.31 13.48
C ASP A 211 14.54 11.06 13.64
N LEU A 212 15.11 11.60 12.56
CA LEU A 212 16.38 12.33 12.56
C LEU A 212 16.45 13.42 13.65
N CYS A 213 15.35 14.13 13.90
CA CYS A 213 15.26 15.15 14.96
C CYS A 213 15.39 14.61 16.39
N GLN A 214 15.24 13.30 16.58
CA GLN A 214 15.38 12.62 17.87
C GLN A 214 16.83 12.26 18.14
N ASN A 215 17.55 11.76 17.13
CA ASN A 215 18.95 11.34 17.27
C ASN A 215 19.67 11.26 15.92
N GLU A 216 20.44 12.30 15.60
CA GLU A 216 21.23 12.36 14.36
C GLU A 216 22.35 11.32 14.30
N THR A 217 22.88 10.89 15.44
CA THR A 217 23.95 9.88 15.46
C THR A 217 23.42 8.49 15.11
N LEU A 218 22.20 8.15 15.55
CA LEU A 218 21.62 6.83 15.29
C LEU A 218 20.90 6.75 13.94
N TYR A 219 20.36 7.87 13.44
CA TYR A 219 19.50 7.91 12.26
C TYR A 219 20.06 8.77 11.12
N GLY A 220 21.26 9.35 11.31
CA GLY A 220 21.97 10.09 10.29
C GLY A 220 22.54 9.19 9.19
N ALA A 221 23.13 9.84 8.18
CA ALA A 221 23.66 9.16 7.01
C ALA A 221 24.73 8.12 7.40
N GLU A 222 25.67 8.47 8.27
CA GLU A 222 26.79 7.58 8.62
C GLU A 222 26.33 6.25 9.26
N ALA A 223 25.31 6.31 10.14
CA ALA A 223 24.73 5.12 10.75
C ALA A 223 23.90 4.29 9.77
N PHE A 224 23.15 4.97 8.88
CA PHE A 224 22.43 4.33 7.78
C PHE A 224 23.39 3.57 6.87
N GLU A 225 24.46 4.23 6.41
CA GLU A 225 25.50 3.65 5.58
C GLU A 225 26.10 2.40 6.23
N SER A 226 26.55 2.53 7.49
CA SER A 226 27.16 1.40 8.20
C SER A 226 26.21 0.21 8.29
N SER A 227 24.94 0.44 8.60
CA SER A 227 23.94 -0.63 8.76
C SER A 227 23.64 -1.35 7.45
N VAL A 228 23.55 -0.59 6.35
CA VAL A 228 23.35 -1.16 5.01
C VAL A 228 24.58 -1.94 4.57
N ARG A 229 25.80 -1.41 4.76
CA ARG A 229 27.05 -2.12 4.42
C ARG A 229 27.16 -3.44 5.18
N GLU A 230 26.94 -3.42 6.49
CA GLU A 230 26.98 -4.63 7.33
C GLU A 230 25.97 -5.68 6.84
N THR A 231 24.75 -5.25 6.53
CA THR A 231 23.70 -6.14 6.05
C THR A 231 24.04 -6.76 4.68
N LEU A 232 24.50 -5.95 3.73
CA LEU A 232 24.87 -6.44 2.40
C LEU A 232 26.06 -7.40 2.45
N SER A 233 27.06 -7.13 3.30
CA SER A 233 28.16 -8.07 3.55
C SER A 233 27.64 -9.40 4.10
N TYR A 234 26.75 -9.38 5.09
CA TYR A 234 26.15 -10.60 5.62
C TYR A 234 25.40 -11.39 4.55
N LEU A 235 24.58 -10.72 3.73
CA LEU A 235 23.83 -11.34 2.64
C LEU A 235 24.77 -11.96 1.58
N LYS A 236 25.81 -11.24 1.18
CA LYS A 236 26.83 -11.70 0.23
C LYS A 236 27.52 -12.98 0.71
N GLU A 237 27.82 -13.07 2.00
CA GLU A 237 28.48 -14.23 2.62
C GLU A 237 27.53 -15.41 2.88
N ASN A 238 26.23 -15.16 3.10
CA ASN A 238 25.31 -16.16 3.63
C ASN A 238 24.17 -16.55 2.68
N MET A 239 24.01 -15.88 1.54
CA MET A 239 22.91 -16.08 0.59
C MET A 239 23.42 -16.09 -0.86
N PRO A 240 23.95 -17.24 -1.34
CA PRO A 240 24.46 -17.36 -2.70
C PRO A 240 23.33 -17.26 -3.73
N ARG A 241 23.71 -16.99 -4.99
CA ARG A 241 22.78 -16.86 -6.13
C ARG A 241 21.67 -15.83 -5.88
N THR A 242 22.05 -14.60 -5.55
CA THR A 242 21.11 -13.55 -5.13
C THR A 242 21.28 -12.26 -5.92
N TYR A 243 20.17 -11.80 -6.48
CA TYR A 243 20.01 -10.46 -7.03
C TYR A 243 19.33 -9.57 -5.99
N ILE A 244 20.05 -8.57 -5.48
CA ILE A 244 19.50 -7.57 -4.57
C ILE A 244 19.06 -6.35 -5.37
N GLN A 245 17.77 -6.01 -5.31
CA GLN A 245 17.27 -4.72 -5.76
C GLN A 245 17.07 -3.82 -4.53
N ILE A 246 17.87 -2.77 -4.42
CA ILE A 246 17.78 -1.82 -3.29
C ILE A 246 17.23 -0.47 -3.74
N MET A 247 16.28 0.07 -2.98
CA MET A 247 15.68 1.38 -3.20
C MET A 247 16.24 2.37 -2.16
N PRO A 248 16.62 3.59 -2.56
CA PRO A 248 16.92 4.65 -1.61
C PRO A 248 15.64 5.06 -0.86
N PRO A 249 15.75 5.62 0.36
CA PRO A 249 14.60 6.14 1.07
C PRO A 249 13.85 7.19 0.23
N PHE A 250 12.53 7.30 0.38
CA PHE A 250 11.78 8.35 -0.31
C PHE A 250 12.01 9.72 0.37
N ASN A 251 11.72 10.81 -0.34
CA ASN A 251 11.79 12.15 0.25
C ASN A 251 10.60 12.37 1.21
N VAL A 252 10.82 12.25 2.52
CA VAL A 252 9.77 12.39 3.53
C VAL A 252 9.09 13.77 3.55
N SER A 253 9.72 14.80 2.99
CA SER A 253 9.10 16.13 2.85
C SER A 253 7.87 16.11 1.93
N VAL A 254 7.74 15.12 1.04
CA VAL A 254 6.55 14.96 0.18
C VAL A 254 5.26 14.84 1.01
N LEU A 255 5.34 14.36 2.25
CA LEU A 255 4.19 14.23 3.14
C LEU A 255 3.54 15.58 3.47
N GLN A 256 4.31 16.68 3.44
CA GLN A 256 3.81 18.04 3.67
C GLN A 256 2.78 18.46 2.60
N SER A 257 2.80 17.84 1.42
CA SER A 257 1.82 18.08 0.37
C SER A 257 0.38 17.71 0.80
N THR A 258 0.22 16.81 1.77
CA THR A 258 -1.08 16.41 2.32
C THR A 258 -1.52 17.25 3.53
N HIS A 259 -0.83 18.35 3.86
CA HIS A 259 -1.16 19.13 5.06
C HIS A 259 -2.17 20.25 4.77
N GLU A 260 -2.28 20.69 3.52
CA GLU A 260 -3.19 21.76 3.13
C GLU A 260 -4.64 21.28 3.30
N SER A 261 -5.34 21.83 4.29
CA SER A 261 -6.75 21.51 4.62
C SER A 261 -7.00 20.12 5.22
N HIS A 262 -5.96 19.37 5.63
CA HIS A 262 -6.11 18.06 6.29
C HIS A 262 -5.44 18.01 7.67
N PRO A 263 -6.10 18.53 8.73
CA PRO A 263 -5.56 18.50 10.10
C PRO A 263 -5.22 17.10 10.60
N PHE A 264 -6.01 16.09 10.21
CA PHE A 264 -5.73 14.69 10.51
C PHE A 264 -4.33 14.26 10.04
N CYS A 265 -3.96 14.58 8.78
CA CYS A 265 -2.65 14.23 8.24
C CYS A 265 -1.52 14.95 8.99
N ILE A 266 -1.73 16.21 9.40
CA ILE A 266 -0.75 16.94 10.22
C ILE A 266 -0.53 16.21 11.55
N ASP A 267 -1.60 15.83 12.25
CA ASP A 267 -1.50 15.20 13.56
C ASP A 267 -0.92 13.78 13.50
N ILE A 268 -1.26 12.99 12.48
CA ILE A 268 -0.61 11.70 12.23
C ILE A 268 0.88 11.90 11.94
N HIS A 269 1.25 12.83 11.04
CA HIS A 269 2.65 13.04 10.68
C HIS A 269 3.50 13.63 11.82
N LYS A 270 2.95 14.39 12.76
CA LYS A 270 3.67 14.79 13.99
C LYS A 270 4.11 13.58 14.82
N ILE A 271 3.39 12.47 14.72
CA ILE A 271 3.67 11.23 15.45
C ILE A 271 4.58 10.31 14.62
N THR A 272 4.26 10.11 13.35
CA THR A 272 4.94 9.13 12.49
C THR A 272 6.18 9.69 11.79
N CYS A 273 6.28 11.01 11.64
CA CYS A 273 7.40 11.68 10.99
C CYS A 273 7.74 13.06 11.59
N PRO A 274 8.07 13.14 12.89
CA PRO A 274 8.26 14.40 13.60
C PRO A 274 9.32 15.33 12.98
N SER A 275 10.34 14.79 12.29
CA SER A 275 11.40 15.58 11.65
C SER A 275 10.88 16.59 10.63
N ILE A 276 9.73 16.37 9.97
CA ILE A 276 9.21 17.33 8.98
C ILE A 276 8.61 18.59 9.60
N PHE A 277 8.46 18.65 10.94
CA PHE A 277 7.94 19.80 11.68
C PHE A 277 9.00 20.46 12.57
N GLY A 278 9.82 19.65 13.24
CA GLY A 278 10.71 20.11 14.31
C GLY A 278 12.18 20.23 13.92
N TYR A 279 12.54 19.97 12.66
CA TYR A 279 13.92 19.89 12.21
C TYR A 279 14.18 20.81 11.00
N PRO A 280 15.38 21.42 10.87
CA PRO A 280 15.69 22.25 9.72
C PRO A 280 15.59 21.46 8.41
N SER A 281 14.76 21.94 7.47
CA SER A 281 14.50 21.27 6.18
C SER A 281 15.78 21.09 5.36
N GLU A 282 16.66 22.09 5.34
CA GLU A 282 17.96 22.01 4.66
C GLU A 282 18.84 20.88 5.21
N LYS A 283 18.79 20.65 6.53
CA LYS A 283 19.56 19.59 7.19
C LYS A 283 18.95 18.20 6.91
N LEU A 284 17.62 18.10 6.91
CA LEU A 284 16.92 16.87 6.50
C LEU A 284 17.25 16.50 5.06
N GLN A 285 17.17 17.48 4.15
CA GLN A 285 17.52 17.35 2.74
C GLN A 285 18.99 16.93 2.57
N SER A 286 19.92 17.55 3.30
CA SER A 286 21.35 17.20 3.26
C SER A 286 21.61 15.76 3.70
N VAL A 287 20.98 15.30 4.78
CA VAL A 287 21.11 13.90 5.24
C VAL A 287 20.51 12.93 4.23
N LYS A 288 19.34 13.25 3.66
CA LYS A 288 18.73 12.48 2.58
C LYS A 288 19.64 12.36 1.36
N GLU A 289 20.27 13.45 0.94
CA GLU A 289 21.20 13.45 -0.20
C GLU A 289 22.43 12.58 0.06
N LYS A 290 22.98 12.59 1.27
CA LYS A 290 24.06 11.67 1.65
C LYS A 290 23.61 10.20 1.60
N MET A 291 22.45 9.87 2.16
CA MET A 291 21.89 8.51 2.09
C MET A 291 21.66 8.07 0.64
N ASP A 292 21.10 8.94 -0.20
CA ASP A 292 20.91 8.68 -1.63
C ASP A 292 22.24 8.40 -2.33
N ASN A 293 23.23 9.27 -2.14
CA ASN A 293 24.56 9.15 -2.76
C ASN A 293 25.21 7.82 -2.39
N PHE A 294 25.19 7.44 -1.11
CA PHE A 294 25.69 6.14 -0.70
C PHE A 294 24.93 4.97 -1.36
N ILE A 295 23.59 5.02 -1.42
CA ILE A 295 22.83 3.97 -2.10
C ILE A 295 23.24 3.90 -3.58
N PHE A 296 23.40 5.03 -4.27
CA PHE A 296 23.87 5.06 -5.65
C PHE A 296 25.29 4.50 -5.82
N GLU A 297 26.18 4.71 -4.84
CA GLU A 297 27.52 4.11 -4.80
C GLU A 297 27.49 2.59 -4.69
N LEU A 298 26.39 1.95 -4.27
CA LEU A 298 26.28 0.49 -4.24
C LEU A 298 26.34 -0.15 -5.63
N ASN A 299 26.14 0.62 -6.70
CA ASN A 299 26.37 0.18 -8.08
C ASN A 299 27.88 0.10 -8.44
N THR A 300 28.79 0.10 -7.46
CA THR A 300 30.25 -0.10 -7.63
C THR A 300 30.64 -1.58 -7.61
N GLU A 301 31.89 -1.92 -7.95
CA GLU A 301 32.31 -3.35 -8.06
C GLU A 301 32.38 -4.06 -6.70
N ASP A 302 32.51 -3.32 -5.61
CA ASP A 302 32.72 -3.88 -4.26
C ASP A 302 31.56 -4.78 -3.79
N TYR A 303 30.36 -4.55 -4.34
CA TYR A 303 29.13 -5.27 -4.01
C TYR A 303 28.77 -6.38 -5.01
N GLU A 304 29.65 -6.68 -5.98
CA GLU A 304 29.46 -7.77 -6.93
C GLU A 304 30.30 -9.01 -6.56
N ALA A 305 29.79 -10.19 -6.93
CA ALA A 305 30.46 -11.47 -6.94
C ALA A 305 29.85 -12.33 -8.08
N PRO A 306 30.45 -13.46 -8.48
CA PRO A 306 29.93 -14.27 -9.58
C PRO A 306 28.46 -14.69 -9.43
N ASP A 307 27.97 -14.88 -8.20
CA ASP A 307 26.60 -15.30 -7.91
C ASP A 307 25.83 -14.29 -7.03
N PHE A 308 26.33 -13.08 -6.85
CA PHE A 308 25.69 -12.06 -6.01
C PHE A 308 25.87 -10.66 -6.61
N THR A 309 24.81 -9.87 -6.64
CA THR A 309 24.88 -8.48 -7.10
C THR A 309 23.92 -7.61 -6.29
N VAL A 310 24.29 -6.33 -6.15
CA VAL A 310 23.43 -5.28 -5.60
C VAL A 310 23.19 -4.26 -6.69
N VAL A 311 21.92 -3.95 -6.92
CA VAL A 311 21.49 -3.09 -8.02
C VAL A 311 20.47 -2.08 -7.49
N VAL A 312 20.71 -0.79 -7.77
CA VAL A 312 19.92 0.32 -7.22
C VAL A 312 18.73 0.65 -8.10
N ALA A 313 17.53 0.66 -7.55
CA ALA A 313 16.30 1.11 -8.22
C ALA A 313 15.84 2.47 -7.66
N PRO A 314 16.20 3.61 -8.29
CA PRO A 314 16.05 4.94 -7.69
C PRO A 314 14.70 5.62 -7.94
N ILE A 315 13.67 4.84 -8.27
CA ILE A 315 12.41 5.28 -8.88
C ILE A 315 11.77 6.45 -8.12
N ILE A 316 11.54 6.27 -6.82
CA ILE A 316 10.81 7.25 -5.99
C ILE A 316 11.73 8.17 -5.17
N SER A 317 13.03 8.13 -5.43
CA SER A 317 14.04 8.78 -4.59
C SER A 317 13.95 10.32 -4.58
N LYS A 318 13.54 10.91 -5.71
CA LYS A 318 13.47 12.36 -5.94
C LYS A 318 12.05 12.88 -6.16
N ILE A 319 11.04 12.08 -5.84
CA ILE A 319 9.65 12.54 -5.87
C ILE A 319 9.47 13.57 -4.76
N SER A 320 9.21 14.81 -5.15
CA SER A 320 9.00 15.93 -4.22
C SER A 320 7.55 16.35 -4.10
N LEU A 321 6.67 15.84 -4.97
CA LEU A 321 5.24 16.14 -4.97
C LEU A 321 4.44 14.91 -5.41
N LEU A 322 3.29 14.70 -4.78
CA LEU A 322 2.27 13.75 -5.25
C LEU A 322 1.72 14.16 -6.62
N PRO A 323 1.08 13.24 -7.38
CA PRO A 323 0.47 13.59 -8.66
C PRO A 323 -0.58 14.68 -8.47
N ILE A 324 -0.79 15.55 -9.46
CA ILE A 324 -1.82 16.60 -9.43
C ILE A 324 -2.96 16.19 -10.38
N VAL A 325 -4.21 16.32 -9.93
CA VAL A 325 -5.41 16.22 -10.76
C VAL A 325 -6.14 17.55 -10.71
N GLY A 326 -6.26 18.22 -11.87
CA GLY A 326 -6.75 19.59 -11.94
C GLY A 326 -5.82 20.55 -11.19
N SER A 327 -6.33 21.18 -10.12
CA SER A 327 -5.56 22.04 -9.23
C SER A 327 -5.21 21.40 -7.88
N SER A 328 -5.58 20.13 -7.66
CA SER A 328 -5.47 19.47 -6.37
C SER A 328 -4.51 18.30 -6.40
N ILE A 329 -3.86 18.03 -5.27
CA ILE A 329 -3.02 16.85 -5.10
C ILE A 329 -3.89 15.60 -5.11
N ASN A 330 -3.52 14.63 -5.93
CA ASN A 330 -4.20 13.35 -6.00
C ASN A 330 -3.80 12.46 -4.81
N ILE A 331 -4.59 12.57 -3.74
CA ILE A 331 -4.45 11.79 -2.52
C ILE A 331 -4.92 10.33 -2.66
N ALA A 332 -5.40 9.90 -3.84
CA ALA A 332 -5.68 8.48 -4.08
C ALA A 332 -4.41 7.63 -4.00
N PHE A 333 -3.22 8.24 -4.17
CA PHE A 333 -1.93 7.56 -4.10
C PHE A 333 -1.47 7.29 -2.67
N THR A 334 -2.05 7.94 -1.66
CA THR A 334 -1.71 7.73 -0.24
C THR A 334 -2.71 6.79 0.44
N ALA A 335 -2.22 6.02 1.41
CA ALA A 335 -3.05 5.19 2.27
C ALA A 335 -3.87 6.06 3.23
N LEU A 336 -4.73 5.41 4.02
CA LEU A 336 -5.67 6.08 4.92
C LEU A 336 -4.98 6.91 6.01
N ASP A 337 -3.70 6.67 6.29
CA ASP A 337 -2.89 7.38 7.29
C ASP A 337 -2.07 8.55 6.71
N CYS A 338 -2.30 8.94 5.46
CA CYS A 338 -1.58 9.99 4.74
C CYS A 338 -0.07 9.74 4.54
N PHE A 339 0.45 8.58 4.96
CA PHE A 339 1.89 8.28 4.95
C PHE A 339 2.23 7.16 3.97
N HIS A 340 1.56 6.02 4.10
CA HIS A 340 1.92 4.82 3.34
C HIS A 340 1.35 4.83 1.92
N PHE A 341 1.80 3.89 1.10
CA PHE A 341 1.28 3.72 -0.26
C PHE A 341 -0.14 3.15 -0.24
N SER A 342 -1.02 3.77 -1.02
CA SER A 342 -2.31 3.20 -1.42
C SER A 342 -2.13 1.97 -2.31
N PRO A 343 -3.22 1.23 -2.62
CA PRO A 343 -3.16 0.17 -3.61
C PRO A 343 -2.64 0.65 -4.98
N ILE A 344 -3.05 1.84 -5.43
CA ILE A 344 -2.61 2.45 -6.70
C ILE A 344 -1.09 2.66 -6.69
N ALA A 345 -0.57 3.21 -5.59
CA ALA A 345 0.86 3.49 -5.48
C ALA A 345 1.71 2.21 -5.42
N HIS A 346 1.24 1.17 -4.73
CA HIS A 346 1.88 -0.14 -4.70
C HIS A 346 1.95 -0.78 -6.10
N ASP A 347 0.84 -0.77 -6.85
CA ASP A 347 0.77 -1.28 -8.23
C ASP A 347 1.77 -0.56 -9.15
N MET A 348 1.73 0.77 -9.14
CA MET A 348 2.65 1.60 -9.91
C MET A 348 4.12 1.34 -9.56
N VAL A 349 4.46 1.25 -8.27
CA VAL A 349 5.84 1.00 -7.84
C VAL A 349 6.31 -0.36 -8.33
N ALA A 350 5.48 -1.41 -8.25
CA ALA A 350 5.82 -2.74 -8.77
C ALA A 350 6.09 -2.73 -10.29
N LYS A 351 5.19 -2.13 -11.07
CA LYS A 351 5.34 -1.98 -12.53
C LYS A 351 6.63 -1.24 -12.91
N THR A 352 6.95 -0.21 -12.14
CA THR A 352 8.15 0.59 -12.40
C THR A 352 9.42 -0.15 -12.00
N LEU A 353 9.42 -0.84 -10.86
CA LEU A 353 10.53 -1.69 -10.44
C LEU A 353 10.81 -2.78 -11.47
N TRP A 354 9.76 -3.37 -12.06
CA TRP A 354 9.89 -4.33 -13.15
C TRP A 354 10.56 -3.72 -14.39
N ASN A 355 10.02 -2.60 -14.89
CA ASN A 355 10.58 -1.93 -16.07
C ASN A 355 12.07 -1.53 -15.86
N ASN A 356 12.41 -1.14 -14.63
CA ASN A 356 13.77 -0.78 -14.24
C ASN A 356 14.77 -1.95 -14.33
N LEU A 357 14.31 -3.20 -14.27
CA LEU A 357 15.18 -4.39 -14.37
C LEU A 357 15.85 -4.53 -15.74
N PHE A 358 15.34 -3.87 -16.79
CA PHE A 358 15.90 -3.97 -18.15
C PHE A 358 16.60 -2.69 -18.61
N GLU A 359 16.63 -1.65 -17.77
CA GLU A 359 17.38 -0.42 -18.00
C GLU A 359 18.82 -0.51 -17.49
N PRO A 360 19.81 -0.05 -18.28
CA PRO A 360 21.20 0.01 -17.82
C PRO A 360 21.30 0.80 -16.51
N VAL A 361 22.03 0.25 -15.52
CA VAL A 361 22.00 0.76 -14.14
C VAL A 361 22.40 2.23 -14.00
N TYR A 362 23.23 2.76 -14.90
CA TYR A 362 23.71 4.14 -14.92
C TYR A 362 22.81 5.12 -15.70
N THR A 363 21.80 4.61 -16.43
CA THR A 363 20.82 5.43 -17.17
C THR A 363 19.40 5.32 -16.62
N ARG A 364 19.24 4.65 -15.48
CA ARG A 364 17.92 4.41 -14.88
C ARG A 364 17.21 5.73 -14.63
N GLU A 365 15.95 5.75 -15.01
CA GLU A 365 15.13 6.94 -14.82
C GLU A 365 14.95 7.23 -13.32
N ILE A 366 15.16 8.48 -12.94
CA ILE A 366 14.88 8.98 -11.60
C ILE A 366 13.67 9.89 -11.73
N TRP A 367 12.53 9.46 -11.19
CA TRP A 367 11.32 10.26 -11.30
C TRP A 367 11.37 11.46 -10.38
N LYS A 368 11.11 12.62 -10.97
CA LYS A 368 10.89 13.87 -10.24
C LYS A 368 9.40 14.12 -9.99
N THR A 369 8.54 13.57 -10.86
CA THR A 369 7.07 13.63 -10.77
C THR A 369 6.48 12.31 -11.22
N PHE A 370 5.25 12.03 -10.81
CA PHE A 370 4.51 10.83 -11.25
C PHE A 370 3.97 10.93 -12.68
N GLY A 371 4.00 12.11 -13.31
CA GLY A 371 3.45 12.33 -14.66
C GLY A 371 4.23 11.65 -15.79
N SER A 372 5.43 11.14 -15.52
CA SER A 372 6.22 10.36 -16.48
C SER A 372 5.77 8.90 -16.59
N PHE A 373 4.94 8.41 -15.67
CA PHE A 373 4.52 7.01 -15.63
C PHE A 373 3.36 6.75 -16.59
N ASN A 374 3.50 5.70 -17.41
CA ASN A 374 2.39 5.16 -18.19
C ASN A 374 2.00 3.78 -17.64
N PRO A 375 0.84 3.66 -16.94
CA PRO A 375 0.46 2.47 -16.20
C PRO A 375 0.13 1.26 -17.07
N VAL A 376 -0.13 1.45 -18.36
CA VAL A 376 -0.42 0.36 -19.32
C VAL A 376 0.82 -0.12 -20.08
N THR A 377 2.01 0.43 -19.81
CA THR A 377 3.24 0.05 -20.52
C THR A 377 4.14 -0.84 -19.68
N TRP A 378 4.62 -1.93 -20.28
CA TRP A 378 5.59 -2.84 -19.69
C TRP A 378 6.78 -3.08 -20.60
N LYS A 379 7.90 -3.50 -20.01
CA LYS A 379 9.10 -3.97 -20.73
C LYS A 379 9.19 -5.48 -20.63
N CYS A 380 9.38 -6.13 -21.76
CA CYS A 380 9.77 -7.53 -21.83
C CYS A 380 11.29 -7.69 -21.82
N PRO A 381 11.82 -8.85 -21.41
CA PRO A 381 13.24 -9.17 -21.57
C PRO A 381 13.68 -8.96 -23.03
N PRO A 382 14.76 -8.18 -23.29
CA PRO A 382 15.29 -8.01 -24.63
C PRO A 382 15.75 -9.35 -25.23
N LYS A 383 15.60 -9.56 -26.54
CA LYS A 383 15.95 -10.84 -27.18
C LYS A 383 17.45 -11.13 -27.13
N GLU A 384 18.27 -10.11 -27.36
CA GLU A 384 19.73 -10.21 -27.43
C GLU A 384 20.35 -10.25 -26.04
N CYS A 385 19.75 -9.54 -25.07
CA CYS A 385 20.20 -9.53 -23.69
C CYS A 385 19.01 -9.59 -22.73
N PRO A 386 18.47 -10.80 -22.48
CA PRO A 386 17.27 -11.00 -21.67
C PRO A 386 17.54 -10.95 -20.15
N TYR A 387 18.74 -10.55 -19.75
CA TYR A 387 19.20 -10.62 -18.37
C TYR A 387 18.69 -9.43 -17.56
N LEU A 388 18.42 -9.68 -16.28
CA LEU A 388 18.24 -8.63 -15.29
C LEU A 388 19.52 -7.78 -15.28
N ARG A 389 19.35 -6.46 -15.38
CA ARG A 389 20.47 -5.54 -15.50
C ARG A 389 21.30 -5.53 -14.22
N THR A 390 22.57 -5.86 -14.35
CA THR A 390 23.60 -5.65 -13.33
C THR A 390 24.53 -4.54 -13.82
N LYS A 391 25.49 -4.11 -12.99
CA LYS A 391 26.52 -3.18 -13.45
C LYS A 391 27.27 -3.73 -14.66
N LYS A 392 27.79 -4.95 -14.54
CA LYS A 392 28.58 -5.62 -15.58
C LYS A 392 27.85 -5.77 -16.92
N ASN A 393 26.63 -6.33 -16.94
CA ASN A 393 25.91 -6.56 -18.20
C ASN A 393 25.25 -5.29 -18.77
N SER A 394 25.18 -4.19 -17.99
CA SER A 394 24.66 -2.91 -18.48
C SER A 394 25.57 -2.26 -19.52
N LEU A 395 26.86 -2.60 -19.57
CA LEU A 395 27.78 -2.14 -20.62
C LEU A 395 27.79 -3.12 -21.80
N ILE A 396 27.98 -4.40 -21.51
CA ILE A 396 28.11 -5.47 -22.51
C ILE A 396 26.91 -5.50 -23.45
N CYS A 397 25.70 -5.40 -22.89
CA CYS A 397 24.49 -5.50 -23.70
C CYS A 397 24.12 -4.22 -24.46
N LEU A 398 24.86 -3.12 -24.28
CA LEU A 398 24.76 -1.99 -25.21
C LEU A 398 25.61 -2.20 -26.46
N GLU A 399 26.73 -2.93 -26.35
CA GLU A 399 27.64 -3.18 -27.47
C GLU A 399 27.06 -4.17 -28.49
N ASP A 400 26.16 -5.08 -28.06
CA ASP A 400 25.46 -6.02 -28.96
C ASP A 400 24.29 -5.39 -29.75
N ILE A 401 23.91 -4.14 -29.47
CA ILE A 401 22.88 -3.43 -30.24
C ILE A 401 23.56 -2.70 -31.40
N SER A 402 23.71 -3.39 -32.54
CA SER A 402 23.89 -2.70 -33.82
C SER A 402 22.61 -1.93 -34.16
N ILE A 403 22.51 -0.68 -33.69
CA ILE A 403 21.29 0.16 -33.77
C ILE A 403 20.83 0.34 -35.23
N PRO A 404 19.68 -0.19 -35.66
CA PRO A 404 18.92 0.42 -36.76
C PRO A 404 18.12 1.57 -36.14
N ASN A 405 18.28 2.78 -36.68
CA ASN A 405 17.55 3.98 -36.28
C ASN A 405 16.02 3.73 -36.22
N MET A 406 15.48 3.44 -35.04
CA MET A 406 14.04 3.44 -34.81
C MET A 406 13.65 4.77 -34.17
N LYS A 407 13.16 5.69 -35.01
CA LYS A 407 12.48 6.91 -34.54
C LYS A 407 11.19 6.49 -33.83
N LEU A 408 11.19 6.53 -32.50
CA LEU A 408 9.96 6.41 -31.71
C LEU A 408 9.06 7.60 -32.03
N ARG A 409 7.91 7.33 -32.67
CA ARG A 409 6.87 8.34 -32.88
C ARG A 409 5.90 8.25 -31.70
N VAL A 410 6.15 9.05 -30.67
CA VAL A 410 5.19 9.22 -29.57
C VAL A 410 4.01 10.00 -30.12
N GLN A 411 2.82 9.40 -30.14
CA GLN A 411 1.59 10.18 -30.31
C GLN A 411 1.23 10.78 -28.94
N PRO A 412 0.95 12.09 -28.84
CA PRO A 412 0.41 12.66 -27.62
C PRO A 412 -0.96 12.04 -27.36
N VAL A 413 -1.17 11.49 -26.17
CA VAL A 413 -2.51 11.23 -25.65
C VAL A 413 -3.06 12.59 -25.23
N GLU A 414 -4.16 13.02 -25.84
CA GLU A 414 -4.86 14.24 -25.44
C GLU A 414 -5.49 14.04 -24.06
N VAL A 415 -4.96 14.76 -23.08
CA VAL A 415 -5.59 14.92 -21.77
C VAL A 415 -6.84 15.79 -21.95
N PRO A 416 -8.01 15.42 -21.39
CA PRO A 416 -9.23 16.20 -21.55
C PRO A 416 -9.03 17.64 -21.08
N SER A 417 -9.58 18.59 -21.84
CA SER A 417 -9.50 20.02 -21.50
C SER A 417 -10.19 20.31 -20.16
N GLN A 418 -9.71 21.33 -19.44
CA GLN A 418 -10.30 21.76 -18.16
C GLN A 418 -11.82 22.02 -18.26
N SER A 419 -12.28 22.57 -19.39
CA SER A 419 -13.72 22.77 -19.66
C SER A 419 -14.51 21.47 -19.76
N GLU A 420 -13.88 20.40 -20.24
CA GLU A 420 -14.51 19.07 -20.30
C GLU A 420 -14.58 18.43 -18.91
N LEU A 421 -13.57 18.63 -18.06
CA LEU A 421 -13.62 18.25 -16.65
C LEU A 421 -14.71 19.02 -15.89
N GLU A 422 -14.78 20.34 -16.05
CA GLU A 422 -15.79 21.19 -15.40
C GLU A 422 -17.22 20.81 -15.83
N MET A 423 -17.40 20.43 -17.10
CA MET A 423 -18.67 19.93 -17.61
C MET A 423 -19.08 18.60 -16.95
N ARG A 424 -18.15 17.63 -16.85
CA ARG A 424 -18.38 16.34 -16.18
C ARG A 424 -18.68 16.50 -14.69
N LEU A 425 -17.97 17.41 -14.00
CA LEU A 425 -18.22 17.80 -12.61
C LEU A 425 -19.64 18.36 -12.40
N SER A 426 -20.17 19.09 -13.39
CA SER A 426 -21.51 19.67 -13.30
C SER A 426 -22.61 18.61 -13.46
N GLU A 427 -22.44 17.67 -14.39
CA GLU A 427 -23.43 16.64 -14.70
C GLU A 427 -23.58 15.62 -13.56
N ASP A 428 -22.48 15.19 -12.96
CA ASP A 428 -22.51 14.24 -11.84
C ASP A 428 -23.14 14.87 -10.59
N SER A 429 -22.91 16.16 -10.35
CA SER A 429 -23.56 16.88 -9.24
C SER A 429 -25.09 16.96 -9.41
N VAL A 430 -25.57 17.03 -10.65
CA VAL A 430 -27.00 17.06 -10.97
C VAL A 430 -27.59 15.66 -10.78
N ILE A 431 -26.94 14.62 -11.29
CA ILE A 431 -27.42 13.23 -11.15
C ILE A 431 -27.50 12.82 -9.68
N VAL A 432 -26.49 13.14 -8.86
CA VAL A 432 -26.49 12.83 -7.43
C VAL A 432 -27.62 13.56 -6.69
N LYS A 433 -27.86 14.84 -7.00
CA LYS A 433 -28.96 15.62 -6.40
C LYS A 433 -30.34 15.08 -6.80
N PHE A 434 -30.52 14.71 -8.07
CA PHE A 434 -31.77 14.09 -8.54
C PHE A 434 -32.02 12.73 -7.88
N SER A 435 -30.97 11.92 -7.74
CA SER A 435 -31.04 10.60 -7.09
C SER A 435 -31.44 10.72 -5.62
N ALA A 436 -30.81 11.63 -4.87
CA ALA A 436 -31.14 11.89 -3.47
C ALA A 436 -32.58 12.40 -3.29
N TYR A 437 -33.06 13.27 -4.19
CA TYR A 437 -34.45 13.75 -4.18
C TYR A 437 -35.44 12.61 -4.41
N PHE A 438 -35.18 11.72 -5.37
CA PHE A 438 -36.05 10.58 -5.67
C PHE A 438 -36.12 9.58 -4.51
N ILE A 439 -34.98 9.29 -3.88
CA ILE A 439 -34.91 8.43 -2.70
C ILE A 439 -35.71 9.06 -1.54
N GLY A 440 -35.57 10.37 -1.31
CA GLY A 440 -36.35 11.10 -0.31
C GLY A 440 -37.86 11.01 -0.56
N LEU A 441 -38.30 11.18 -1.82
CA LEU A 441 -39.71 11.06 -2.20
C LEU A 441 -40.24 9.64 -1.94
N MET A 442 -39.48 8.61 -2.29
CA MET A 442 -39.87 7.21 -2.06
C MET A 442 -40.03 6.89 -0.59
N ILE A 443 -39.14 7.39 0.28
CA ILE A 443 -39.26 7.23 1.73
C ILE A 443 -40.56 7.88 2.25
N VAL A 444 -40.89 9.09 1.79
CA VAL A 444 -42.13 9.77 2.18
C VAL A 444 -43.37 8.98 1.75
N VAL A 445 -43.39 8.44 0.52
CA VAL A 445 -44.50 7.62 0.03
C VAL A 445 -44.67 6.36 0.87
N VAL A 446 -43.58 5.68 1.23
CA VAL A 446 -43.61 4.50 2.10
C VAL A 446 -44.14 4.83 3.48
N LEU A 447 -43.71 5.95 4.08
CA LEU A 447 -44.20 6.39 5.39
C LEU A 447 -45.69 6.73 5.36
N ILE A 448 -46.17 7.39 4.29
CA ILE A 448 -47.61 7.66 4.09
C ILE A 448 -48.37 6.34 3.98
N ALA A 449 -47.92 5.40 3.14
CA ALA A 449 -48.56 4.09 2.98
C ALA A 449 -48.65 3.32 4.31
N LEU A 450 -47.58 3.32 5.10
CA LEU A 450 -47.55 2.70 6.44
C LEU A 450 -48.54 3.38 7.40
N SER A 451 -48.63 4.70 7.37
CA SER A 451 -49.57 5.46 8.21
C SER A 451 -51.04 5.20 7.83
N VAL A 452 -51.36 5.13 6.54
CA VAL A 452 -52.69 4.82 6.02
C VAL A 452 -53.08 3.38 6.37
N ASN A 453 -52.17 2.43 6.19
CA ASN A 453 -52.40 1.03 6.58
C ASN A 453 -52.61 0.90 8.10
N GLY A 454 -51.84 1.66 8.90
CA GLY A 454 -52.03 1.79 10.34
C GLY A 454 -53.42 2.34 10.71
N LEU A 455 -53.89 3.37 10.01
CA LEU A 455 -55.22 3.94 10.20
C LEU A 455 -56.33 2.96 9.81
N GLN A 456 -56.21 2.27 8.67
CA GLN A 456 -57.16 1.25 8.23
C GLN A 456 -57.26 0.10 9.24
N LYS A 457 -56.13 -0.37 9.78
CA LYS A 457 -56.13 -1.39 10.86
C LYS A 457 -56.85 -0.90 12.11
N ARG A 458 -56.68 0.38 12.50
CA ARG A 458 -57.38 0.98 13.64
C ARG A 458 -58.88 1.13 13.40
N LEU A 459 -59.28 1.55 12.19
CA LEU A 459 -60.69 1.65 11.78
C LEU A 459 -61.38 0.29 11.74
N ASN A 460 -60.72 -0.73 11.17
CA ASN A 460 -61.22 -2.10 11.16
C ASN A 460 -61.36 -2.67 12.58
N LYS A 461 -60.42 -2.38 13.48
CA LYS A 461 -60.52 -2.78 14.90
C LYS A 461 -61.67 -2.08 15.63
N LYS A 462 -61.96 -0.81 15.29
CA LYS A 462 -63.10 -0.05 15.84
C LYS A 462 -64.44 -0.56 15.32
N ASN A 463 -64.52 -0.93 14.04
CA ASN A 463 -65.72 -1.53 13.44
C ASN A 463 -65.98 -2.95 13.98
N LYS A 464 -64.94 -3.74 14.24
CA LYS A 464 -65.07 -5.06 14.87
C LYS A 464 -65.62 -4.97 16.30
N ARG A 465 -65.16 -3.98 17.09
CA ARG A 465 -65.71 -3.69 18.43
C ARG A 465 -67.18 -3.24 18.40
N LYS A 466 -67.61 -2.50 17.37
CA LYS A 466 -69.02 -2.12 17.19
C LYS A 466 -69.92 -3.29 16.76
N ALA A 467 -69.36 -4.31 16.09
CA ALA A 467 -70.12 -5.51 15.71
C ALA A 467 -70.35 -6.45 16.90
N ASP A 468 -69.43 -6.50 17.87
CA ASP A 468 -69.57 -7.31 19.10
C ASP A 468 -70.60 -6.72 20.10
N GLU A 469 -70.99 -5.44 19.98
CA GLU A 469 -72.05 -4.81 20.79
C GLU A 469 -73.49 -5.07 20.24
N GLY A 470 -73.62 -5.82 19.14
CA GLY A 470 -74.89 -6.02 18.41
C GLY A 470 -75.52 -7.41 18.48
N THR A 471 -75.12 -8.29 19.41
CA THR A 471 -75.71 -9.63 19.54
C THR A 471 -76.50 -9.75 20.86
N PRO A 472 -77.85 -9.73 20.86
CA PRO A 472 -78.63 -9.97 22.06
C PRO A 472 -78.70 -11.47 22.38
N LEU A 473 -78.21 -11.83 23.58
CA LEU A 473 -78.49 -13.11 24.23
C LEU A 473 -79.98 -13.20 24.58
N LEU A 474 -80.74 -13.99 23.82
CA LEU A 474 -82.09 -14.42 24.17
C LEU A 474 -82.01 -15.51 25.25
N LEU A 475 -82.18 -15.10 26.51
CA LEU A 475 -82.47 -15.96 27.65
C LEU A 475 -83.98 -15.90 27.90
N THR A 476 -84.71 -16.93 27.49
CA THR A 476 -86.07 -17.19 27.99
C THR A 476 -85.97 -18.23 29.10
N ALA A 477 -86.17 -17.77 30.34
CA ALA A 477 -86.46 -18.61 31.49
C ALA A 477 -87.96 -18.92 31.51
N ASN A 478 -88.32 -20.20 31.47
CA ASN A 478 -89.62 -20.68 31.93
C ASN A 478 -89.42 -21.32 33.30
N LEU A 479 -90.11 -20.77 34.29
CA LEU A 479 -90.44 -21.37 35.59
C LEU A 479 -91.94 -21.65 35.60
N TYR A 480 -92.36 -22.54 36.51
CA TYR A 480 -93.68 -23.18 36.69
C TYR A 480 -93.78 -24.56 36.00
N ASP A 481 -94.17 -25.65 36.65
CA ASP A 481 -94.55 -25.89 38.05
C ASP A 481 -94.64 -27.43 38.27
N ASP A 482 -94.32 -27.85 39.50
CA ASP A 482 -95.05 -28.83 40.30
C ASP A 482 -95.21 -30.35 40.00
N PHE A 483 -95.09 -31.07 41.13
CA PHE A 483 -95.77 -32.28 41.61
C PHE A 483 -95.32 -33.71 41.19
N LEU A 484 -94.75 -34.39 42.21
CA LEU A 484 -95.04 -35.74 42.76
C LEU A 484 -94.99 -37.00 41.86
N ILE A 485 -94.19 -37.96 42.38
CA ILE A 485 -94.04 -39.41 42.14
C ILE A 485 -92.88 -39.81 41.23
#